data_AF-C0NNF1-F1
#
_entry.id   AF-C0NNF1-F1
#
_cell.length_a   1.000
_cell.length_b   1.000
_cell.length_c   1.000
_cell.angle_alpha   90.00
_cell.angle_beta   90.00
_cell.angle_gamma   90.00
#
_symmetry.space_group_name_H-M   'P 1'
#
loop_
_entity.id
_entity.type
_entity.pdbx_description
1 polymer ?
#
loop_
_entity_poly.entity_id
_entity_poly.type
_entity_poly.pdbx_seq_one_letter_code
_entity_poly.pdbx_strand_id
1 'polypeptide(L)' 'MAAPAGTYKDRQFLAVIGDEDSVTGLLLAGIGHVTDPPDSQRNFLVVDAKTETSVIEKAFHNFTEYTEKQD' A
#
# COMPACT_ATOMS: atom_id res chain seq x y z
N MET A 1 -6.02 -7.48 22.31
CA MET A 1 -4.58 -7.78 22.39
C MET A 1 -3.86 -6.66 21.67
N ALA A 2 -3.06 -5.84 22.36
CA ALA A 2 -2.24 -4.83 21.70
C ALA A 2 -1.04 -5.54 21.05
N ALA A 3 -0.77 -5.30 19.77
CA ALA A 3 0.36 -5.92 19.10
C ALA A 3 1.67 -5.49 19.79
N PRO A 4 2.66 -6.41 19.92
CA PRO A 4 3.90 -6.11 20.60
C PRO A 4 4.63 -4.96 19.89
N ALA A 5 5.26 -4.07 20.65
CA ALA A 5 5.84 -2.82 20.15
C ALA A 5 6.87 -2.99 19.00
N GLY A 6 7.40 -4.21 18.81
CA GLY A 6 8.29 -4.55 17.69
C GLY A 6 7.59 -4.78 16.34
N THR A 7 6.29 -5.08 16.30
CA THR A 7 5.57 -5.43 15.07
C THR A 7 5.49 -4.29 14.04
N TYR A 8 5.71 -3.05 14.48
CA TYR A 8 5.65 -1.86 13.63
C TYR A 8 7.02 -1.36 13.16
N LYS A 9 8.12 -1.96 13.65
CA LYS A 9 9.47 -1.41 13.45
C LYS A 9 9.85 -1.31 11.97
N ASP A 10 9.32 -2.22 11.17
CA ASP A 10 9.56 -2.29 9.72
C ASP A 10 8.45 -1.62 8.89
N ARG A 11 7.37 -1.11 9.52
CA ARG A 11 6.25 -0.43 8.82
C ARG A 11 6.55 1.05 8.64
N GLN A 12 7.51 1.36 7.79
CA GLN A 12 8.00 2.73 7.58
C GLN A 12 7.33 3.46 6.41
N PHE A 13 6.62 2.73 5.54
CA PHE A 13 6.00 3.28 4.34
C PHE A 13 4.48 3.35 4.44
N LEU A 14 3.91 4.35 3.79
CA LEU A 14 2.46 4.49 3.61
C LEU A 14 2.07 3.94 2.24
N ALA A 15 1.06 3.07 2.24
CA ALA A 15 0.41 2.58 1.03
C ALA A 15 -0.90 3.34 0.78
N VAL A 16 -1.21 3.64 -0.48
CA VAL A 16 -2.36 4.47 -0.85
C VAL A 16 -3.24 3.73 -1.87
N ILE A 17 -4.55 3.71 -1.64
CA ILE A 17 -5.53 3.30 -2.65
C ILE A 17 -6.53 4.45 -2.76
N GLY A 18 -6.68 5.05 -3.94
CA GLY A 18 -7.54 6.20 -4.11
C GLY A 18 -7.76 6.57 -5.57
N ASP A 19 -8.61 7.56 -5.78
CA ASP A 19 -8.82 8.18 -7.08
C ASP A 19 -7.59 9.00 -7.53
N GLU A 20 -7.58 9.39 -8.80
CA GLU A 20 -6.45 10.09 -9.43
C GLU A 20 -6.03 11.35 -8.66
N ASP A 21 -7.00 12.18 -8.23
CA ASP A 21 -6.71 13.44 -7.57
C ASP A 21 -6.06 13.24 -6.20
N SER A 22 -6.61 12.30 -5.41
CA SER A 22 -6.08 11.96 -4.08
C SER A 22 -4.69 11.34 -4.15
N VAL A 23 -4.49 10.36 -5.05
CA VAL A 23 -3.20 9.71 -5.21
C VAL A 23 -2.16 10.72 -5.70
N THR A 24 -2.50 11.59 -6.65
CA THR A 24 -1.60 12.63 -7.16
C THR A 24 -1.16 13.57 -6.05
N GLY A 25 -2.09 14.03 -5.19
CA GLY A 25 -1.75 14.87 -4.05
C GLY A 25 -0.78 14.20 -3.07
N LEU A 26 -0.96 12.91 -2.79
CA LEU A 26 -0.10 12.14 -1.89
C LEU A 26 1.28 11.87 -2.51
N LEU A 27 1.34 11.62 -3.82
CA LEU A 27 2.60 11.52 -4.56
C LEU A 27 3.41 12.82 -4.48
N LEU A 28 2.75 13.97 -4.63
CA LEU A 28 3.39 15.28 -4.49
C LEU A 28 3.85 15.57 -3.06
N ALA A 29 3.18 15.00 -2.05
CA ALA A 29 3.59 15.09 -0.65
C ALA A 29 4.81 14.20 -0.31
N GLY A 30 5.32 13.41 -1.26
CA GLY A 30 6.48 12.54 -1.08
C GLY A 30 6.13 11.10 -0.65
N ILE A 31 4.86 10.73 -0.69
CA ILE A 31 4.40 9.34 -0.50
C ILE A 31 4.49 8.62 -1.87
N GLY A 32 4.59 7.28 -1.90
CA GLY A 32 4.67 6.53 -3.16
C GLY A 32 6.03 5.90 -3.44
N HIS A 33 6.67 5.37 -2.39
CA HIS A 33 7.90 4.60 -2.55
C HIS A 33 7.69 3.41 -3.49
N VAL A 34 8.67 3.20 -4.37
CA VAL A 34 8.75 2.04 -5.26
C VAL A 34 9.93 1.21 -4.80
N THR A 35 9.70 -0.05 -4.46
CA THR A 35 10.78 -0.94 -4.04
C THR A 35 11.76 -1.19 -5.18
N ASP A 36 13.04 -1.27 -4.83
CA ASP A 36 14.09 -1.61 -5.78
C ASP A 36 13.85 -3.01 -6.39
N PRO A 37 14.28 -3.24 -7.64
CA PRO A 37 14.15 -4.55 -8.29
C PRO A 37 14.80 -5.67 -7.45
N PRO A 38 14.27 -6.91 -7.50
CA PRO A 38 13.44 -7.47 -8.58
C PRO A 38 11.92 -7.28 -8.44
N ASP A 39 11.42 -6.97 -7.24
CA ASP A 39 9.98 -6.87 -6.99
C ASP A 39 9.60 -5.39 -6.84
N SER A 40 9.59 -4.68 -7.98
CA SER A 40 9.23 -3.25 -8.02
C SER A 40 7.73 -3.07 -7.77
N GLN A 41 7.37 -3.14 -6.50
CA GLN A 41 6.04 -2.89 -5.99
C GLN A 41 5.89 -1.41 -5.68
N ARG A 42 4.79 -0.85 -6.15
CA ARG A 42 4.43 0.54 -5.91
C ARG A 42 3.52 0.54 -4.70
N ASN A 43 3.77 1.42 -3.74
CA ASN A 43 2.91 1.58 -2.57
C ASN A 43 1.67 2.44 -2.89
N PHE A 44 1.18 2.43 -4.12
CA PHE A 44 -0.04 3.14 -4.49
C PHE A 44 -0.82 2.44 -5.61
N LEU A 45 -2.15 2.51 -5.53
CA LEU A 45 -3.09 2.10 -6.59
C LEU A 45 -4.01 3.28 -6.91
N VAL A 46 -4.02 3.68 -8.19
CA VAL A 46 -4.99 4.64 -8.72
C VAL A 46 -6.24 3.86 -9.16
N VAL A 47 -7.39 4.30 -8.68
CA VAL A 47 -8.70 3.72 -8.99
C VAL A 47 -9.45 4.67 -9.92
N ASP A 48 -9.87 4.17 -11.07
CA ASP A 48 -10.80 4.84 -11.98
C ASP A 48 -12.11 4.05 -12.13
N ALA A 49 -13.06 4.57 -12.90
CA ALA A 49 -14.34 3.92 -13.18
C ALA A 49 -14.25 2.57 -13.91
N LYS A 50 -13.10 2.23 -14.50
CA LYS A 50 -12.80 0.97 -15.20
C LYS A 50 -12.02 -0.01 -14.34
N THR A 51 -11.60 0.40 -13.14
CA THR A 51 -10.82 -0.44 -12.24
C THR A 51 -11.74 -1.49 -11.61
N GLU A 52 -11.47 -2.77 -11.88
CA GLU A 52 -12.28 -3.85 -11.34
C GLU A 52 -12.12 -3.98 -9.83
N THR A 53 -13.21 -4.27 -9.11
CA THR A 53 -13.20 -4.50 -7.66
C THR A 53 -12.16 -5.54 -7.25
N SER A 54 -11.97 -6.59 -8.04
CA SER A 54 -10.96 -7.63 -7.81
C SER A 54 -9.53 -7.09 -7.75
N VAL A 55 -9.22 -6.02 -8.49
CA VAL A 55 -7.90 -5.37 -8.47
C VAL A 55 -7.72 -4.59 -7.17
N ILE A 56 -8.78 -3.91 -6.71
CA ILE A 56 -8.79 -3.16 -5.45
C ILE A 56 -8.60 -4.13 -4.28
N GLU A 57 -9.35 -5.22 -4.25
CA GLU A 57 -9.22 -6.26 -3.22
C GLU A 57 -7.81 -6.84 -3.20
N LYS A 58 -7.26 -7.19 -4.37
CA LYS A 58 -5.89 -7.71 -4.46
C LYS A 58 -4.85 -6.71 -3.95
N ALA A 59 -4.98 -5.43 -4.28
CA ALA A 59 -4.07 -4.40 -3.78
C ALA A 59 -4.22 -4.20 -2.27
N PHE A 60 -5.45 -4.22 -1.76
CA PHE A 60 -5.72 -4.14 -0.33
C PHE A 60 -5.05 -5.30 0.41
N HIS A 61 -5.28 -6.54 -0.04
CA HIS A 61 -4.63 -7.72 0.50
C HIS A 61 -3.11 -7.61 0.45
N ASN A 62 -2.52 -7.24 -0.70
CA ASN A 62 -1.07 -7.07 -0.80
C ASN A 62 -0.51 -6.06 0.23
N PHE A 63 -1.22 -4.95 0.48
CA PHE A 63 -0.78 -3.93 1.44
C PHE A 63 -1.03 -4.31 2.90
N THR A 64 -2.00 -5.20 3.18
CA THR A 64 -2.33 -5.63 4.55
C THR A 64 -1.72 -6.98 4.94
N GLU A 65 -1.41 -7.87 4.00
CA GLU A 65 -0.96 -9.26 4.25
C GLU A 65 0.39 -9.32 4.99
N TYR A 66 1.22 -8.29 4.88
CA TYR A 66 2.42 -8.14 5.71
C TYR A 66 2.10 -8.10 7.22
N THR A 67 0.85 -7.91 7.61
CA THR A 67 0.42 -7.89 9.01
C THR A 67 0.01 -9.26 9.56
N GLU A 68 -0.30 -10.25 8.71
CA GLU A 68 -0.78 -11.57 9.15
C GLU A 68 0.30 -12.67 9.11
N LYS A 69 1.36 -12.56 8.29
CA LYS A 69 2.43 -13.58 8.24
C LYS A 69 3.51 -13.48 9.35
N GLN A 70 3.18 -12.91 10.51
CA GLN A 70 4.01 -13.06 11.71
C GLN A 70 3.26 -13.85 12.78
N ASP A 71 3.25 -15.17 12.62
CA ASP A 71 3.24 -16.14 13.74
C ASP A 71 4.33 -17.18 13.46
#